data_AF-A0A7J9RLJ0-F1
#
_entry.id   AF-A0A7J9RLJ0-F1
#
_cell.length_a   1.000
_cell.length_b   1.000
_cell.length_c   1.000
_cell.angle_alpha   90.00
_cell.angle_beta   90.00
_cell.angle_gamma   90.00
#
_symmetry.space_group_name_H-M   'P 1'
#
loop_
_entity.id
_entity.type
_entity.pdbx_description
1 polymer ?
#
loop_
_entity_poly.entity_id
_entity_poly.type
_entity_poly.pdbx_seq_one_letter_code
_entity_poly.pdbx_strand_id
1 'polypeptide(L)'
;PLTVLINGASQGSGDVVSWSVSNDLPLIEFTPIPDENGAEVLQLSISDGFNLPLVTDVPLRIEAVDDDFVVDETAWSIGLEEEETVLLNLATFASDIDGDLLTWSVESQEESKVILALSGQELLVSALVDEWGNDSAWWLNVTDGDTVFSKKLDVAISPLPDRPTLANASLTQVNGSSLVVAWEWFDADGDAMDVQLRLNGEDTTGQRTCDVSGSCTEVLELTFQSGALLSIDILARDPSFSDVVVRLQTLVDDDGSSTSIDEGDDPEANSGGTFIAALIIVPLLAIIGWLLFQFRKPPQEPVEDVASGGLLARAEAKIGQS
;
A
#
# COMPACT_ATOMS: atom_id res chain seq x y z
N PRO A 1 23.31 23.02 -65.74
CA PRO A 1 23.38 22.05 -64.63
C PRO A 1 22.00 21.42 -64.49
N LEU A 2 21.89 20.13 -64.17
CA LEU A 2 20.59 19.53 -63.93
C LEU A 2 20.07 20.03 -62.57
N THR A 3 18.81 20.44 -62.53
CA THR A 3 18.10 20.74 -61.29
C THR A 3 17.32 19.49 -60.90
N VAL A 4 17.59 18.98 -59.70
CA VAL A 4 16.93 17.79 -59.13
C VAL A 4 16.12 18.24 -57.92
N LEU A 5 14.85 17.86 -57.87
CA LEU A 5 13.92 18.20 -56.79
C LEU A 5 13.12 16.97 -56.40
N ILE A 6 12.84 16.84 -55.10
CA ILE A 6 11.90 15.88 -54.54
C ILE A 6 10.68 16.66 -54.05
N ASN A 7 9.49 16.27 -54.48
CA ASN A 7 8.23 16.99 -54.21
C ASN A 7 8.33 18.51 -54.50
N GLY A 8 9.13 18.88 -55.50
CA GLY A 8 9.34 20.27 -55.91
C GLY A 8 10.37 21.06 -55.07
N ALA A 9 11.06 20.45 -54.11
CA ALA A 9 12.07 21.11 -53.27
C ALA A 9 13.41 20.35 -53.25
N SER A 10 14.53 21.06 -53.03
CA SER A 10 15.86 20.47 -52.86
C SER A 10 16.09 19.88 -51.45
N GLN A 11 15.22 20.21 -50.50
CA GLN A 11 15.20 19.66 -49.16
C GLN A 11 13.76 19.70 -48.62
N GLY A 12 13.41 18.76 -47.77
CA GLY A 12 12.08 18.69 -47.18
C GLY A 12 11.92 17.47 -46.28
N SER A 13 10.75 17.39 -45.65
CA SER A 13 10.32 16.24 -44.86
C SER A 13 9.03 15.70 -45.46
N GLY A 14 8.99 14.39 -45.60
CA GLY A 14 7.81 13.62 -45.91
C GLY A 14 7.15 13.10 -44.64
N ASP A 15 6.38 12.03 -44.78
CA ASP A 15 5.70 11.35 -43.68
C ASP A 15 6.68 10.44 -42.91
N VAL A 16 7.57 9.70 -43.60
CA VAL A 16 8.50 8.74 -42.95
C VAL A 16 9.98 9.00 -43.27
N VAL A 17 10.29 9.88 -44.22
CA VAL A 17 11.67 10.29 -44.53
C VAL A 17 11.82 11.79 -44.71
N SER A 18 12.98 12.32 -44.37
CA SER A 18 13.46 13.61 -44.84
C SER A 18 14.44 13.44 -46.00
N TRP A 19 14.56 14.45 -46.86
CA TRP A 19 15.47 14.42 -48.00
C TRP A 19 16.34 15.66 -48.12
N SER A 20 17.52 15.47 -48.70
CA SER A 20 18.36 16.56 -49.19
C SER A 20 18.95 16.21 -50.56
N VAL A 21 19.02 17.21 -51.44
CA VAL A 21 19.58 17.07 -52.78
C VAL A 21 20.84 17.93 -52.87
N SER A 22 21.98 17.30 -53.17
CA SER A 22 23.24 18.01 -53.36
C SER A 22 23.24 18.75 -54.71
N ASN A 23 23.69 20.01 -54.70
CA ASN A 23 23.84 20.82 -55.92
C ASN A 23 25.18 20.59 -56.64
N ASP A 24 26.15 19.98 -55.97
CA ASP A 24 27.53 19.81 -56.45
C ASP A 24 27.83 18.36 -56.88
N LEU A 25 27.05 17.39 -56.39
CA LEU A 25 27.11 15.98 -56.74
C LEU A 25 25.69 15.47 -57.04
N PRO A 26 25.47 14.51 -57.95
CA PRO A 26 24.15 13.93 -58.20
C PRO A 26 23.75 12.95 -57.08
N LEU A 27 23.73 13.44 -55.84
CA LEU A 27 23.40 12.69 -54.64
C LEU A 27 22.08 13.20 -54.07
N ILE A 28 21.14 12.26 -53.89
CA ILE A 28 19.92 12.46 -53.13
C ILE A 28 20.10 11.62 -51.87
N GLU A 29 20.01 12.27 -50.72
CA GLU A 29 20.05 11.62 -49.42
C GLU A 29 18.63 11.55 -48.85
N PHE A 30 18.23 10.36 -48.42
CA PHE A 30 17.01 10.13 -47.67
C PHE A 30 17.38 9.70 -46.26
N THR A 31 16.83 10.37 -45.26
CA THR A 31 17.07 10.09 -43.84
C THR A 31 15.73 9.72 -43.21
N PRO A 32 15.55 8.47 -42.74
CA PRO A 32 14.35 8.07 -41.99
C PRO A 32 14.07 9.04 -40.84
N ILE A 33 12.81 9.37 -40.64
CA ILE A 33 12.36 10.12 -39.47
C ILE A 33 12.39 9.14 -38.28
N PRO A 34 12.94 9.53 -37.11
CA PRO A 34 12.91 8.68 -35.92
C PRO A 34 11.48 8.25 -35.57
N ASP A 35 11.33 7.00 -35.12
CA ASP A 35 10.08 6.41 -34.62
C ASP A 35 8.94 6.35 -35.68
N GLU A 36 9.29 6.48 -36.97
CA GLU A 36 8.35 6.42 -38.09
C GLU A 36 8.71 5.29 -39.06
N ASN A 37 7.71 4.53 -39.49
CA ASN A 37 7.86 3.40 -40.40
C ASN A 37 6.72 3.33 -41.42
N GLY A 38 6.91 2.55 -42.48
CA GLY A 38 5.89 2.34 -43.52
C GLY A 38 6.35 2.78 -44.90
N ALA A 39 5.39 3.00 -45.80
CA ALA A 39 5.66 3.26 -47.21
C ALA A 39 5.25 4.68 -47.60
N GLU A 40 6.11 5.35 -48.37
CA GLU A 40 5.90 6.70 -48.87
C GLU A 40 6.27 6.77 -50.36
N VAL A 41 5.54 7.57 -51.13
CA VAL A 41 5.84 7.80 -52.55
C VAL A 41 6.22 9.25 -52.74
N LEU A 42 7.47 9.49 -53.13
CA LEU A 42 8.00 10.81 -53.39
C LEU A 42 8.08 11.09 -54.90
N GLN A 43 7.82 12.31 -55.31
CA GLN A 43 7.92 12.71 -56.73
C GLN A 43 9.30 13.31 -57.02
N LEU A 44 10.10 12.62 -57.83
CA LEU A 44 11.38 13.09 -58.33
C LEU A 44 11.18 13.87 -59.64
N SER A 45 11.67 15.11 -59.68
CA SER A 45 11.68 15.97 -60.86
C SER A 45 13.11 16.36 -61.24
N ILE A 46 13.49 16.10 -62.49
CA ILE A 46 14.80 16.45 -63.06
C ILE A 46 14.60 17.38 -64.26
N SER A 47 15.25 18.55 -64.25
CA SER A 47 15.15 19.54 -65.32
C SER A 47 16.53 20.00 -65.80
N ASP A 48 16.66 20.24 -67.10
CA ASP A 48 17.81 20.92 -67.70
C ASP A 48 17.62 22.44 -67.79
N GLY A 49 16.46 22.95 -67.36
CA GLY A 49 16.06 24.35 -67.41
C GLY A 49 15.56 24.82 -68.78
N PHE A 50 15.54 23.97 -69.80
CA PHE A 50 15.10 24.32 -71.17
C PHE A 50 13.89 23.50 -71.62
N ASN A 51 13.86 22.21 -71.29
CA ASN A 51 12.78 21.30 -71.63
C ASN A 51 11.82 21.11 -70.44
N LEU A 52 10.67 20.48 -70.72
CA LEU A 52 9.78 20.02 -69.65
C LEU A 52 10.53 19.06 -68.71
N PRO A 53 10.42 19.22 -67.38
CA PRO A 53 11.07 18.32 -66.44
C PRO A 53 10.64 16.86 -66.62
N LEU A 54 11.57 15.93 -66.45
CA LEU A 54 11.26 14.52 -66.31
C LEU A 54 10.78 14.27 -64.88
N VAL A 55 9.59 13.68 -64.75
CA VAL A 55 8.97 13.38 -63.45
C VAL A 55 8.80 11.87 -63.31
N THR A 56 9.17 11.33 -62.15
CA THR A 56 8.97 9.92 -61.79
C THR A 56 8.66 9.78 -60.31
N ASP A 57 7.90 8.75 -59.98
CA ASP A 57 7.63 8.39 -58.59
C ASP A 57 8.77 7.52 -58.05
N VAL A 58 9.14 7.78 -56.79
CA VAL A 58 10.15 7.05 -56.02
C VAL A 58 9.44 6.45 -54.81
N PRO A 59 9.02 5.17 -54.90
CA PRO A 59 8.45 4.48 -53.75
C PRO A 59 9.57 4.14 -52.77
N LEU A 60 9.40 4.55 -51.52
CA LEU A 60 10.25 4.23 -50.39
C LEU A 60 9.45 3.40 -49.39
N ARG A 61 10.15 2.49 -48.71
CA ARG A 61 9.60 1.74 -47.58
C ARG A 61 10.65 1.71 -46.48
N ILE A 62 10.28 2.23 -45.32
CA ILE A 62 11.04 2.17 -44.08
C ILE A 62 10.50 0.97 -43.30
N GLU A 63 11.38 -0.01 -43.02
CA GLU A 63 11.03 -1.13 -42.16
C GLU A 63 11.04 -0.66 -40.70
N ALA A 64 10.09 -1.16 -39.92
CA ALA A 64 10.10 -0.96 -38.47
C ALA A 64 11.34 -1.61 -37.86
N VAL A 65 11.90 -0.95 -36.86
CA VAL A 65 12.88 -1.53 -35.93
C VAL A 65 12.28 -1.33 -34.56
N ASP A 66 12.38 -2.37 -33.73
CA ASP A 66 11.90 -2.38 -32.37
C ASP A 66 12.69 -1.38 -31.51
N ASP A 67 11.99 -0.46 -30.85
CA ASP A 67 12.54 0.55 -29.96
C ASP A 67 12.46 0.09 -28.49
N ASP A 68 13.52 0.31 -27.71
CA ASP A 68 13.49 0.03 -26.27
C ASP A 68 12.45 0.93 -25.56
N PHE A 69 11.73 0.38 -24.57
CA PHE A 69 10.85 1.19 -23.74
C PHE A 69 11.59 2.27 -22.95
N VAL A 70 10.89 3.38 -22.67
CA VAL A 70 11.41 4.53 -21.93
C VAL A 70 10.85 4.56 -20.51
N VAL A 71 11.70 4.85 -19.53
CA VAL A 71 11.33 4.94 -18.10
C VAL A 71 11.39 6.39 -17.60
N ASP A 72 10.35 6.81 -16.88
CA ASP A 72 10.40 8.01 -16.04
C ASP A 72 10.87 7.63 -14.63
N GLU A 73 12.17 7.73 -14.41
CA GLU A 73 12.80 7.40 -13.14
C GLU A 73 12.33 8.27 -11.96
N THR A 74 11.68 9.42 -12.22
CA THR A 74 11.14 10.28 -11.16
C THR A 74 9.89 9.69 -10.51
N ALA A 75 9.19 8.78 -11.21
CA ALA A 75 8.03 8.08 -10.69
C ALA A 75 8.37 7.03 -9.61
N TRP A 76 9.65 6.61 -9.50
CA TRP A 76 10.12 5.67 -8.47
C TRP A 76 10.26 6.29 -7.07
N SER A 77 9.80 7.52 -6.87
CA SER A 77 9.72 8.14 -5.55
C SER A 77 8.29 8.60 -5.29
N ILE A 78 7.71 8.10 -4.21
CA ILE A 78 6.33 8.43 -3.81
C ILE A 78 6.29 8.87 -2.36
N GLY A 79 5.28 9.66 -2.02
CA GLY A 79 4.96 10.07 -0.66
C GLY A 79 3.54 9.69 -0.29
N LEU A 80 3.35 9.22 0.94
CA LEU A 80 2.03 9.00 1.55
C LEU A 80 2.05 9.34 3.04
N GLU A 81 0.87 9.48 3.63
CA GLU A 81 0.70 9.56 5.08
C GLU A 81 0.73 8.15 5.70
N GLU A 82 1.04 8.07 6.98
CA GLU A 82 0.90 6.86 7.77
C GLU A 82 -0.53 6.30 7.69
N GLU A 83 -0.67 4.98 7.71
CA GLU A 83 -1.93 4.25 7.49
C GLU A 83 -2.63 4.52 6.13
N GLU A 84 -2.04 5.33 5.24
CA GLU A 84 -2.62 5.62 3.93
C GLU A 84 -2.41 4.45 2.95
N THR A 85 -3.37 4.30 2.04
CA THR A 85 -3.24 3.42 0.88
C THR A 85 -3.43 4.22 -0.41
N VAL A 86 -2.47 4.10 -1.32
CA VAL A 86 -2.49 4.76 -2.64
C VAL A 86 -2.49 3.73 -3.77
N LEU A 87 -3.13 4.08 -4.89
CA LEU A 87 -3.14 3.28 -6.12
C LEU A 87 -2.39 4.05 -7.21
N LEU A 88 -1.32 3.45 -7.73
CA LEU A 88 -0.45 4.05 -8.73
C LEU A 88 -0.74 3.44 -10.11
N ASN A 89 -0.78 4.29 -11.13
CA ASN A 89 -0.89 3.87 -12.53
C ASN A 89 0.53 3.74 -13.13
N LEU A 90 0.95 2.51 -13.41
CA LEU A 90 2.30 2.21 -13.91
C LEU A 90 2.53 2.67 -15.36
N ALA A 91 1.48 3.05 -16.10
CA ALA A 91 1.63 3.68 -17.42
C ALA A 91 2.30 5.06 -17.35
N THR A 92 2.41 5.68 -16.17
CA THR A 92 3.18 6.92 -15.98
C THR A 92 4.64 6.66 -15.63
N PHE A 93 5.02 5.41 -15.39
CA PHE A 93 6.37 5.02 -14.95
C PHE A 93 7.23 4.61 -16.14
N ALA A 94 6.64 3.96 -17.13
CA ALA A 94 7.30 3.58 -18.36
C ALA A 94 6.32 3.56 -19.53
N SER A 95 6.85 3.79 -20.72
CA SER A 95 6.08 3.78 -21.96
C SER A 95 6.92 3.23 -23.10
N ASP A 96 6.26 2.54 -24.01
CA ASP A 96 6.84 1.98 -25.22
C ASP A 96 6.18 2.66 -26.43
N ILE A 97 6.99 3.11 -27.41
CA ILE A 97 6.49 3.86 -28.57
C ILE A 97 5.89 2.93 -29.64
N ASP A 98 6.39 1.70 -29.73
CA ASP A 98 5.85 0.66 -30.61
C ASP A 98 4.54 0.06 -30.05
N GLY A 99 4.27 0.30 -28.77
CA GLY A 99 3.06 -0.12 -28.08
C GLY A 99 3.17 -1.53 -27.50
N ASP A 100 4.40 -1.98 -27.28
CA ASP A 100 4.68 -3.27 -26.67
C ASP A 100 4.18 -3.36 -25.23
N LEU A 101 3.80 -4.57 -24.84
CA LEU A 101 3.17 -4.80 -23.53
C LEU A 101 4.22 -4.82 -22.43
N LEU A 102 4.26 -3.74 -21.65
CA LEU A 102 5.08 -3.68 -20.45
C LEU A 102 4.50 -4.54 -19.32
N THR A 103 5.31 -5.48 -18.85
CA THR A 103 5.02 -6.38 -17.73
C THR A 103 5.80 -5.95 -16.50
N TRP A 104 5.10 -5.91 -15.36
CA TRP A 104 5.65 -5.44 -14.10
C TRP A 104 5.85 -6.58 -13.11
N SER A 105 6.84 -6.45 -12.22
CA SER A 105 6.98 -7.30 -11.05
C SER A 105 7.46 -6.52 -9.83
N VAL A 106 7.09 -7.01 -8.64
CA VAL A 106 7.51 -6.45 -7.36
C VAL A 106 8.13 -7.53 -6.49
N GLU A 107 9.25 -7.21 -5.86
CA GLU A 107 10.00 -8.13 -5.01
C GLU A 107 10.57 -7.37 -3.80
N SER A 108 10.49 -7.95 -2.60
CA SER A 108 11.17 -7.44 -1.41
C SER A 108 12.10 -8.51 -0.82
N GLN A 109 13.26 -8.09 -0.32
CA GLN A 109 14.24 -8.95 0.36
C GLN A 109 14.47 -8.55 1.82
N GLU A 110 13.80 -7.50 2.28
CA GLU A 110 14.00 -6.86 3.58
C GLU A 110 12.63 -6.63 4.25
N GLU A 111 12.63 -6.38 5.55
CA GLU A 111 11.43 -5.85 6.22
C GLU A 111 11.11 -4.47 5.64
N SER A 112 9.82 -4.21 5.44
CA SER A 112 9.33 -2.98 4.82
C SER A 112 8.23 -2.37 5.67
N LYS A 113 8.17 -1.05 5.65
CA LYS A 113 7.10 -0.23 6.24
C LYS A 113 5.86 -0.14 5.36
N VAL A 114 5.91 -0.72 4.16
CA VAL A 114 4.79 -0.75 3.23
C VAL A 114 4.54 -2.15 2.69
N ILE A 115 3.29 -2.39 2.31
CA ILE A 115 2.86 -3.57 1.56
C ILE A 115 2.53 -3.12 0.13
N LEU A 116 3.09 -3.84 -0.85
CA LEU A 116 2.78 -3.68 -2.26
C LEU A 116 1.88 -4.81 -2.77
N ALA A 117 0.91 -4.46 -3.61
CA ALA A 117 0.14 -5.43 -4.38
C ALA A 117 0.01 -4.96 -5.84
N LEU A 118 0.48 -5.80 -6.76
CA LEU A 118 0.48 -5.52 -8.20
C LEU A 118 -0.67 -6.25 -8.90
N SER A 119 -1.40 -5.53 -9.76
CA SER A 119 -2.45 -6.08 -10.61
C SER A 119 -2.41 -5.44 -11.99
N GLY A 120 -1.77 -6.10 -12.95
CA GLY A 120 -1.62 -5.56 -14.31
C GLY A 120 -0.76 -4.30 -14.32
N GLN A 121 -1.36 -3.17 -14.71
CA GLN A 121 -0.70 -1.85 -14.76
C GLN A 121 -0.98 -0.99 -13.52
N GLU A 122 -1.58 -1.56 -12.48
CA GLU A 122 -1.88 -0.86 -11.23
C GLU A 122 -1.06 -1.44 -10.08
N LEU A 123 -0.44 -0.55 -9.29
CA LEU A 123 0.29 -0.89 -8.09
C LEU A 123 -0.39 -0.25 -6.87
N LEU A 124 -0.89 -1.09 -5.97
CA LEU A 124 -1.39 -0.65 -4.67
C LEU A 124 -0.22 -0.57 -3.68
N VAL A 125 -0.10 0.54 -2.99
CA VAL A 125 0.90 0.77 -1.92
C VAL A 125 0.16 1.15 -0.64
N SER A 126 0.39 0.41 0.44
CA SER A 126 -0.20 0.69 1.76
C SER A 126 0.91 0.85 2.78
N ALA A 127 0.93 1.96 3.52
CA ALA A 127 1.72 2.05 4.74
C ALA A 127 1.21 1.04 5.78
N LEU A 128 2.12 0.53 6.59
CA LEU A 128 1.77 -0.19 7.81
C LEU A 128 1.30 0.80 8.88
N VAL A 129 0.58 0.27 9.85
CA VAL A 129 0.11 1.01 11.03
C VAL A 129 1.32 1.33 11.92
N ASP A 130 1.34 2.53 12.50
CA ASP A 130 2.38 3.00 13.43
C ASP A 130 3.80 2.93 12.83
N GLU A 131 3.94 3.13 11.51
CA GLU A 131 5.21 3.08 10.76
C GLU A 131 5.37 4.29 9.83
N TRP A 132 6.42 5.09 10.07
CA TRP A 132 6.71 6.31 9.30
C TRP A 132 8.19 6.46 8.91
N GLY A 133 8.50 7.43 8.07
CA GLY A 133 9.84 7.71 7.54
C GLY A 133 10.08 7.11 6.15
N ASN A 134 11.35 6.96 5.78
CA ASN A 134 11.72 6.45 4.45
C ASN A 134 11.78 4.92 4.42
N ASP A 135 11.21 4.32 3.37
CA ASP A 135 11.30 2.91 3.01
C ASP A 135 11.85 2.76 1.58
N SER A 136 12.71 1.77 1.37
CA SER A 136 13.31 1.45 0.07
C SER A 136 13.57 -0.06 -0.06
N ALA A 137 12.66 -0.86 0.51
CA ALA A 137 12.79 -2.31 0.59
C ALA A 137 12.38 -3.02 -0.72
N TRP A 138 11.44 -2.44 -1.47
CA TRP A 138 10.84 -3.05 -2.64
C TRP A 138 11.56 -2.71 -3.93
N TRP A 139 11.87 -3.72 -4.74
CA TRP A 139 12.20 -3.60 -6.15
C TRP A 139 10.92 -3.55 -6.96
N LEU A 140 10.80 -2.54 -7.84
CA LEU A 140 9.77 -2.43 -8.85
C LEU A 140 10.46 -2.54 -10.21
N ASN A 141 10.14 -3.61 -10.93
CA ASN A 141 10.77 -3.98 -12.19
C ASN A 141 9.76 -3.90 -13.33
N VAL A 142 10.23 -3.52 -14.51
CA VAL A 142 9.45 -3.48 -15.75
C VAL A 142 10.24 -4.11 -16.90
N THR A 143 9.53 -4.81 -17.78
CA THR A 143 10.09 -5.46 -18.97
C THR A 143 9.08 -5.50 -20.10
N ASP A 144 9.55 -5.31 -21.33
CA ASP A 144 8.84 -5.56 -22.59
C ASP A 144 8.89 -7.06 -23.01
N GLY A 145 9.79 -7.84 -22.41
CA GLY A 145 10.08 -9.24 -22.76
C GLY A 145 11.52 -9.47 -23.22
N ASP A 146 12.19 -8.43 -23.68
CA ASP A 146 13.57 -8.45 -24.18
C ASP A 146 14.54 -7.74 -23.23
N THR A 147 14.16 -6.56 -22.74
CA THR A 147 14.93 -5.76 -21.80
C THR A 147 14.25 -5.64 -20.44
N VAL A 148 15.03 -5.45 -19.38
CA VAL A 148 14.51 -5.32 -18.01
C VAL A 148 15.11 -4.08 -17.36
N PHE A 149 14.25 -3.22 -16.83
CA PHE A 149 14.63 -2.14 -15.94
C PHE A 149 14.25 -2.50 -14.50
N SER A 150 15.20 -2.36 -13.58
CA SER A 150 15.04 -2.69 -12.17
C SER A 150 15.51 -1.55 -11.28
N LYS A 151 14.62 -1.07 -10.40
CA LYS A 151 14.96 -0.01 -9.45
C LYS A 151 14.14 -0.17 -8.16
N LYS A 152 14.75 0.23 -7.03
CA LYS A 152 14.06 0.28 -5.74
C LYS A 152 13.05 1.42 -5.73
N LEU A 153 11.84 1.14 -5.25
CA LEU A 153 10.80 2.15 -5.03
C LEU A 153 11.09 2.88 -3.72
N ASP A 154 11.37 4.17 -3.80
CA ASP A 154 11.57 5.02 -2.62
C ASP A 154 10.22 5.54 -2.13
N VAL A 155 9.87 5.20 -0.89
CA VAL A 155 8.61 5.60 -0.27
C VAL A 155 8.89 6.48 0.95
N ALA A 156 8.33 7.69 0.95
CA ALA A 156 8.40 8.60 2.08
C ALA A 156 7.05 8.62 2.81
N ILE A 157 7.03 8.11 4.03
CA ILE A 157 5.83 8.04 4.86
C ILE A 157 5.87 9.18 5.89
N SER A 158 4.85 10.03 5.88
CA SER A 158 4.71 11.12 6.85
C SER A 158 3.96 10.63 8.08
N PRO A 159 4.48 10.85 9.30
CA PRO A 159 3.81 10.40 10.52
C PRO A 159 2.48 11.13 10.71
N LEU A 160 1.50 10.43 11.27
CA LEU A 160 0.24 11.01 11.75
C LEU A 160 0.20 10.96 13.28
N PRO A 161 -0.35 11.98 13.96
CA PRO A 161 -0.46 11.94 15.40
C PRO A 161 -1.32 10.75 15.87
N ASP A 162 -0.88 10.09 16.93
CA ASP A 162 -1.54 8.97 17.57
C ASP A 162 -2.00 9.27 18.99
N ARG A 163 -2.99 8.51 19.46
CA ARG A 163 -3.51 8.67 20.82
C ARG A 163 -2.73 7.77 21.77
N PRO A 164 -2.24 8.27 22.92
CA PRO A 164 -1.56 7.45 23.90
C PRO A 164 -2.51 6.42 24.49
N THR A 165 -1.97 5.26 24.83
CA THR A 165 -2.70 4.16 25.45
C THR A 165 -2.28 3.98 26.90
N LEU A 166 -3.25 3.58 27.74
CA LEU A 166 -3.01 3.18 29.12
C LEU A 166 -3.52 1.75 29.31
N ALA A 167 -2.67 0.87 29.81
CA ALA A 167 -2.97 -0.53 30.05
C ALA A 167 -2.54 -0.96 31.46
N ASN A 168 -3.01 -2.13 31.88
CA ASN A 168 -2.61 -2.79 33.14
C ASN A 168 -2.65 -1.90 34.39
N ALA A 169 -3.56 -0.92 34.39
CA ALA A 169 -3.73 0.01 35.49
C ALA A 169 -4.19 -0.73 36.74
N SER A 170 -3.45 -0.60 37.83
CA SER A 170 -3.73 -1.25 39.10
C SER A 170 -3.44 -0.33 40.28
N LEU A 171 -4.14 -0.62 41.38
CA LEU A 171 -4.07 0.17 42.60
C LEU A 171 -3.87 -0.78 43.76
N THR A 172 -2.83 -0.54 44.57
CA THR A 172 -2.51 -1.37 45.73
C THR A 172 -2.20 -0.50 46.94
N GLN A 173 -2.83 -0.82 48.06
CA GLN A 173 -2.48 -0.24 49.35
C GLN A 173 -1.37 -1.11 49.97
N VAL A 174 -0.21 -0.54 50.25
CA VAL A 174 0.95 -1.31 50.74
C VAL A 174 1.05 -1.25 52.26
N ASN A 175 0.75 -0.10 52.84
CA ASN A 175 0.72 0.13 54.28
C ASN A 175 -0.37 1.18 54.61
N GLY A 176 -0.58 1.47 55.88
CA GLY A 176 -1.56 2.48 56.34
C GLY A 176 -1.28 3.94 55.94
N SER A 177 -0.28 4.22 55.10
CA SER A 177 0.04 5.57 54.59
C SER A 177 0.52 5.65 53.14
N SER A 178 0.71 4.53 52.43
CA SER A 178 1.24 4.52 51.06
C SER A 178 0.28 3.81 50.10
N LEU A 179 -0.02 4.50 49.00
CA LEU A 179 -0.80 3.98 47.87
C LEU A 179 0.13 3.82 46.67
N VAL A 180 0.14 2.64 46.07
CA VAL A 180 0.92 2.36 44.87
C VAL A 180 0.00 2.22 43.68
N VAL A 181 0.18 3.11 42.70
CA VAL A 181 -0.51 3.11 41.42
C VAL A 181 0.47 2.58 40.39
N ALA A 182 0.08 1.56 39.63
CA ALA A 182 0.88 1.06 38.51
C ALA A 182 0.06 1.10 37.22
N TRP A 183 0.72 1.37 36.09
CA TRP A 183 0.12 1.38 34.76
C TRP A 183 1.20 1.14 33.70
N GLU A 184 0.77 0.74 32.51
CA GLU A 184 1.58 0.74 31.31
C GLU A 184 1.12 1.89 30.40
N TRP A 185 2.07 2.62 29.85
CA TRP A 185 1.84 3.71 28.90
C TRP A 185 2.60 3.43 27.61
N PHE A 186 1.94 3.67 26.48
CA PHE A 186 2.54 3.58 25.16
C PHE A 186 1.93 4.63 24.24
N ASP A 187 2.78 5.24 23.41
CA ASP A 187 2.40 6.21 22.40
C ASP A 187 3.20 5.92 21.13
N ALA A 188 2.50 5.78 20.01
CA ALA A 188 3.09 5.40 18.73
C ALA A 188 3.93 6.54 18.15
N ASP A 189 3.61 7.81 18.44
CA ASP A 189 4.38 8.97 17.98
C ASP A 189 5.84 9.00 18.51
N GLY A 190 6.13 8.21 19.55
CA GLY A 190 7.44 8.20 20.22
C GLY A 190 7.68 9.42 21.10
N ASP A 191 6.63 10.18 21.41
CA ASP A 191 6.67 11.33 22.30
C ASP A 191 7.05 10.96 23.75
N ALA A 192 7.43 11.95 24.55
CA ALA A 192 7.73 11.71 25.96
C ALA A 192 6.44 11.52 26.76
N MET A 193 6.41 10.48 27.61
CA MET A 193 5.27 10.21 28.49
C MET A 193 4.80 11.45 29.26
N ASP A 194 3.56 11.88 29.01
CA ASP A 194 2.87 12.92 29.76
C ASP A 194 1.67 12.36 30.51
N VAL A 195 1.93 11.81 31.70
CA VAL A 195 0.90 11.22 32.58
C VAL A 195 0.75 12.01 33.87
N GLN A 196 -0.48 12.40 34.22
CA GLN A 196 -0.84 13.07 35.48
C GLN A 196 -1.78 12.19 36.29
N LEU A 197 -1.56 12.11 37.60
CA LEU A 197 -2.51 11.46 38.51
C LEU A 197 -3.45 12.49 39.13
N ARG A 198 -4.71 12.11 39.35
CA ARG A 198 -5.64 12.84 40.21
C ARG A 198 -6.18 11.94 41.31
N LEU A 199 -6.06 12.40 42.55
CA LEU A 199 -6.70 11.77 43.70
C LEU A 199 -7.98 12.53 44.04
N ASN A 200 -9.11 11.83 44.01
CA ASN A 200 -10.45 12.38 44.28
C ASN A 200 -10.78 13.63 43.43
N GLY A 201 -10.24 13.70 42.22
CA GLY A 201 -10.43 14.80 41.28
C GLY A 201 -9.40 15.94 41.39
N GLU A 202 -8.47 15.89 42.35
CA GLU A 202 -7.40 16.88 42.50
C GLU A 202 -6.07 16.32 42.02
N ASP A 203 -5.29 17.13 41.29
CA ASP A 203 -3.97 16.74 40.79
C ASP A 203 -3.05 16.33 41.95
N THR A 204 -2.41 15.18 41.83
CA THR A 204 -1.49 14.64 42.83
C THR A 204 -0.21 14.13 42.17
N THR A 205 0.88 14.11 42.92
CA THR A 205 2.17 13.57 42.48
C THR A 205 2.84 12.83 43.62
N GLY A 206 3.57 11.78 43.26
CA GLY A 206 4.32 10.93 44.17
C GLY A 206 5.71 10.61 43.64
N GLN A 207 6.30 9.53 44.15
CA GLN A 207 7.55 9.01 43.62
C GLN A 207 7.25 8.07 42.47
N ARG A 208 7.42 8.56 41.23
CA ARG A 208 7.26 7.79 40.00
C ARG A 208 8.56 7.14 39.56
N THR A 209 8.50 5.86 39.22
CA THR A 209 9.55 5.11 38.52
C THR A 209 8.93 4.44 37.31
N CYS A 210 9.54 4.58 36.14
CA CYS A 210 9.12 3.90 34.93
C CYS A 210 10.31 3.20 34.27
N ASP A 211 10.04 2.10 33.58
CA ASP A 211 11.02 1.44 32.72
C ASP A 211 10.94 1.92 31.26
N VAL A 212 11.85 1.42 30.43
CA VAL A 212 11.95 1.77 29.01
C VAL A 212 10.79 1.25 28.16
N SER A 213 10.03 0.27 28.67
CA SER A 213 8.83 -0.26 28.00
C SER A 213 7.56 0.50 28.37
N GLY A 214 7.67 1.55 29.18
CA GLY A 214 6.51 2.36 29.60
C GLY A 214 5.73 1.78 30.77
N SER A 215 6.26 0.75 31.45
CA SER A 215 5.67 0.27 32.71
C SER A 215 6.08 1.20 33.83
N CYS A 216 5.08 1.77 34.51
CA CYS A 216 5.23 2.80 35.51
C CYS A 216 4.64 2.38 36.84
N THR A 217 5.27 2.83 37.91
CA THR A 217 4.76 2.74 39.28
C THR A 217 4.96 4.07 39.97
N GLU A 218 3.92 4.57 40.63
CA GLU A 218 3.95 5.80 41.42
C GLU A 218 3.45 5.55 42.83
N VAL A 219 4.28 5.89 43.81
CA VAL A 219 3.98 5.77 45.24
C VAL A 219 3.52 7.13 45.76
N LEU A 220 2.27 7.18 46.21
CA LEU A 220 1.65 8.33 46.84
C LEU A 220 1.66 8.14 48.37
N GLU A 221 2.32 9.04 49.08
CA GLU A 221 2.28 9.10 50.54
C GLU A 221 1.07 9.94 50.98
N LEU A 222 0.12 9.30 51.65
CA LEU A 222 -1.19 9.86 51.98
C LEU A 222 -1.51 9.63 53.47
N THR A 223 -2.34 10.51 54.02
CA THR A 223 -2.96 10.28 55.33
C THR A 223 -4.36 9.72 55.11
N PHE A 224 -4.49 8.39 55.23
CA PHE A 224 -5.79 7.78 55.01
C PHE A 224 -6.77 8.04 56.14
N GLN A 225 -8.05 8.10 55.79
CA GLN A 225 -9.15 7.98 56.74
C GLN A 225 -9.76 6.60 56.51
N SER A 226 -9.82 5.79 57.57
CA SER A 226 -10.41 4.45 57.51
C SER A 226 -11.82 4.48 56.92
N GLY A 227 -12.10 3.57 55.98
CA GLY A 227 -13.38 3.52 55.27
C GLY A 227 -13.60 4.60 54.21
N ALA A 228 -12.61 5.46 53.93
CA ALA A 228 -12.70 6.40 52.81
C ALA A 228 -12.63 5.66 51.47
N LEU A 229 -13.46 6.09 50.51
CA LEU A 229 -13.33 5.69 49.11
C LEU A 229 -12.34 6.61 48.42
N LEU A 230 -11.26 6.05 47.90
CA LEU A 230 -10.29 6.77 47.09
C LEU A 230 -10.60 6.52 45.61
N SER A 231 -10.63 7.59 44.82
CA SER A 231 -10.70 7.53 43.36
C SER A 231 -9.40 8.07 42.80
N ILE A 232 -8.67 7.25 42.05
CA ILE A 232 -7.48 7.64 41.31
C ILE A 232 -7.84 7.70 39.84
N ASP A 233 -7.62 8.85 39.21
CA ASP A 233 -7.62 8.98 37.76
C ASP A 233 -6.17 9.04 37.27
N ILE A 234 -5.83 8.20 36.31
CA ILE A 234 -4.58 8.25 35.54
C ILE A 234 -4.92 8.93 34.22
N LEU A 235 -4.34 10.11 33.96
CA LEU A 235 -4.60 10.91 32.77
C LEU A 235 -3.34 10.90 31.89
N ALA A 236 -3.40 10.25 30.73
CA ALA A 236 -2.38 10.40 29.69
C ALA A 236 -2.79 11.52 28.74
N ARG A 237 -1.88 12.45 28.49
CA ARG A 237 -2.10 13.62 27.65
C ARG A 237 -1.32 13.48 26.35
N ASP A 238 -1.88 14.08 25.32
CA ASP A 238 -1.28 14.20 24.00
C ASP A 238 -1.61 15.59 23.43
N PRO A 239 -0.68 16.31 22.79
CA PRO A 239 -0.92 17.65 22.26
C PRO A 239 -1.97 17.70 21.13
N SER A 240 -2.17 16.61 20.42
CA SER A 240 -3.05 16.47 19.26
C SER A 240 -4.44 15.92 19.64
N PHE A 241 -4.55 15.20 20.76
CA PHE A 241 -5.77 14.55 21.22
C PHE A 241 -6.25 15.02 22.61
N SER A 242 -7.51 14.69 22.90
CA SER A 242 -8.04 14.81 24.26
C SER A 242 -7.44 13.74 25.18
N ASP A 243 -7.19 14.07 26.44
CA ASP A 243 -6.67 13.15 27.47
C ASP A 243 -7.37 11.79 27.49
N VAL A 244 -6.57 10.73 27.67
CA VAL A 244 -7.03 9.37 27.96
C VAL A 244 -7.04 9.18 29.46
N VAL A 245 -8.18 8.75 30.02
CA VAL A 245 -8.38 8.66 31.47
C VAL A 245 -8.76 7.24 31.87
N VAL A 246 -7.99 6.66 32.80
CA VAL A 246 -8.33 5.41 33.49
C VAL A 246 -8.63 5.72 34.96
N ARG A 247 -9.83 5.33 35.42
CA ARG A 247 -10.26 5.52 36.81
C ARG A 247 -10.17 4.22 37.59
N LEU A 248 -9.46 4.25 38.71
CA LEU A 248 -9.35 3.18 39.69
C LEU A 248 -10.01 3.64 41.00
N GLN A 249 -10.62 2.71 41.73
CA GLN A 249 -11.23 2.99 43.02
C GLN A 249 -10.85 1.93 44.04
N THR A 250 -10.56 2.35 45.27
CA THR A 250 -10.34 1.44 46.40
C THR A 250 -10.92 2.02 47.67
N LEU A 251 -11.31 1.14 48.58
CA LEU A 251 -11.60 1.52 49.97
C LEU A 251 -10.30 1.48 50.76
N VAL A 252 -10.12 2.42 51.68
CA VAL A 252 -9.03 2.39 52.65
C VAL A 252 -9.32 1.33 53.69
N ASP A 253 -8.42 0.36 53.82
CA ASP A 253 -8.48 -0.64 54.87
C ASP A 253 -8.14 -0.04 56.25
N ASP A 254 -8.85 -0.50 57.28
CA ASP A 254 -8.59 -0.17 58.68
C ASP A 254 -7.41 -1.05 59.14
N ASP A 255 -6.21 -0.49 59.30
CA ASP A 255 -5.06 -1.29 59.75
C ASP A 255 -5.29 -1.77 61.19
N GLY A 256 -5.69 -3.04 61.34
CA GLY A 256 -6.04 -3.59 62.64
C GLY A 256 -6.62 -5.00 62.72
N SER A 257 -6.35 -5.94 61.81
CA SER A 257 -6.31 -7.37 62.18
C SER A 257 -5.68 -8.22 61.08
N SER A 258 -4.45 -8.68 61.32
CA SER A 258 -4.11 -10.04 60.93
C SER A 258 -4.97 -11.00 61.78
N THR A 259 -6.13 -11.40 61.25
CA THR A 259 -6.69 -12.70 61.68
C THR A 259 -5.80 -13.78 61.08
N SER A 260 -4.78 -14.17 61.84
CA SER A 260 -4.27 -15.52 61.81
C SER A 260 -5.44 -16.47 62.10
N ILE A 261 -5.98 -17.10 61.07
CA ILE A 261 -6.67 -18.37 61.25
C ILE A 261 -5.57 -19.43 61.25
N ASP A 262 -5.12 -19.73 62.47
CA ASP A 262 -4.46 -20.98 62.80
C ASP A 262 -5.55 -22.07 62.81
N GLU A 263 -5.74 -22.75 61.69
CA GLU A 263 -6.33 -24.10 61.69
C GLU A 263 -5.19 -25.09 61.51
N GLY A 264 -4.77 -25.65 62.64
CA GLY A 264 -3.88 -26.79 62.70
C GLY A 264 -4.55 -28.06 62.15
N ASP A 265 -3.72 -28.80 61.42
CA ASP A 265 -3.73 -30.25 61.19
C ASP A 265 -4.98 -30.91 60.58
N ASP A 266 -4.88 -31.22 59.29
CA ASP A 266 -4.83 -32.64 58.88
C ASP A 266 -4.03 -32.79 57.57
N PRO A 267 -3.10 -33.76 57.48
CA PRO A 267 -2.40 -34.07 56.24
C PRO A 267 -3.15 -35.17 55.47
N GLU A 268 -3.39 -34.94 54.18
CA GLU A 268 -3.08 -35.85 53.06
C GLU A 268 -3.95 -35.62 51.82
N ALA A 269 -3.29 -35.81 50.68
CA ALA A 269 -3.84 -36.24 49.38
C ALA A 269 -4.37 -35.18 48.37
N ASN A 270 -3.40 -34.65 47.61
CA ASN A 270 -3.25 -34.84 46.16
C ASN A 270 -4.16 -34.09 45.15
N SER A 271 -3.48 -33.66 44.07
CA SER A 271 -3.95 -33.49 42.69
C SER A 271 -4.38 -32.09 42.22
N GLY A 272 -3.36 -31.34 41.76
CA GLY A 272 -3.25 -30.77 40.41
C GLY A 272 -4.49 -30.23 39.67
N GLY A 273 -4.45 -28.93 39.37
CA GLY A 273 -4.53 -28.47 37.97
C GLY A 273 -5.85 -27.87 37.47
N THR A 274 -5.69 -26.73 36.79
CA THR A 274 -6.48 -26.21 35.65
C THR A 274 -7.77 -25.43 35.87
N PHE A 275 -7.63 -24.11 35.71
CA PHE A 275 -8.42 -23.18 34.88
C PHE A 275 -9.82 -23.63 34.42
N ILE A 276 -10.83 -22.95 34.97
CA ILE A 276 -12.19 -22.93 34.42
C ILE A 276 -12.20 -21.94 33.24
N ALA A 277 -11.92 -22.45 32.05
CA ALA A 277 -12.17 -21.79 30.76
C ALA A 277 -13.01 -22.75 29.90
N ALA A 278 -14.24 -23.02 30.32
CA ALA A 278 -15.15 -23.86 29.55
C ALA A 278 -16.59 -23.38 29.77
N LEU A 279 -17.02 -22.36 29.01
CA LEU A 279 -18.45 -22.11 28.76
C LEU A 279 -18.78 -21.22 27.54
N ILE A 280 -17.83 -20.87 26.66
CA ILE A 280 -18.11 -20.01 25.48
C ILE A 280 -17.84 -20.70 24.12
N ILE A 281 -17.14 -21.84 24.09
CA ILE A 281 -16.72 -22.48 22.81
C ILE A 281 -17.88 -23.24 22.12
N VAL A 282 -18.82 -23.79 22.88
CA VAL A 282 -19.93 -24.60 22.33
C VAL A 282 -20.92 -23.79 21.47
N PRO A 283 -21.37 -22.57 21.85
CA PRO A 283 -22.25 -21.79 20.98
C PRO A 283 -21.52 -21.24 19.74
N LEU A 284 -20.22 -20.95 19.82
CA LEU A 284 -19.46 -20.33 18.72
C LEU A 284 -19.19 -21.32 17.57
N LEU A 285 -18.91 -22.59 17.89
CA LEU A 285 -18.78 -23.65 16.88
C LEU A 285 -20.12 -24.01 16.20
N ALA A 286 -21.24 -23.89 16.92
CA ALA A 286 -22.56 -24.10 16.32
C ALA A 286 -22.92 -23.02 15.30
N ILE A 287 -22.53 -21.76 15.55
CA ILE A 287 -22.74 -20.63 14.64
C ILE A 287 -21.85 -20.76 13.40
N ILE A 288 -20.57 -21.13 13.57
CA ILE A 288 -19.64 -21.39 12.45
C ILE A 288 -20.12 -22.57 11.60
N GLY A 289 -20.58 -23.66 12.23
CA GLY A 289 -21.14 -24.81 11.52
C GLY A 289 -22.42 -24.46 10.72
N TRP A 290 -23.27 -23.58 11.27
CA TRP A 290 -24.47 -23.11 10.58
C TRP A 290 -24.15 -22.17 9.41
N LEU A 291 -23.16 -21.28 9.57
CA LEU A 291 -22.68 -20.40 8.49
C LEU A 291 -22.04 -21.20 7.33
N LEU A 292 -21.22 -22.20 7.64
CA LEU A 292 -20.60 -23.07 6.61
C LEU A 292 -21.64 -23.92 5.85
N PHE A 293 -22.80 -24.22 6.45
CA PHE A 293 -23.88 -24.93 5.78
C PHE A 293 -24.62 -24.06 4.76
N GLN A 294 -24.62 -22.73 4.91
CA GLN A 294 -25.27 -21.82 3.95
C GLN A 294 -24.46 -21.61 2.65
N PHE A 295 -23.17 -21.94 2.63
CA PHE A 295 -22.30 -21.77 1.45
C PHE A 295 -22.25 -22.96 0.50
N ARG A 296 -22.93 -24.08 0.80
CA ARG A 296 -23.05 -25.22 -0.13
C ARG A 296 -24.26 -25.10 -1.04
N LYS A 297 -24.25 -24.12 -1.96
CA LYS A 297 -25.04 -24.25 -3.20
C LYS A 297 -24.26 -25.19 -4.14
N PRO A 298 -24.87 -26.26 -4.68
CA PRO A 298 -24.19 -27.11 -5.64
C PRO A 298 -23.83 -26.30 -6.90
N PRO A 299 -22.73 -26.66 -7.60
CA PRO A 299 -22.36 -25.99 -8.84
C PRO A 299 -23.51 -26.08 -9.83
N GLN A 300 -23.90 -24.94 -10.40
CA GLN A 300 -24.83 -24.94 -11.52
C GLN A 300 -24.08 -25.45 -12.75
N GLU A 301 -24.65 -26.46 -13.42
CA GLU A 301 -24.18 -26.87 -14.74
C GLU A 301 -24.18 -25.67 -15.68
N PRO A 302 -23.15 -25.51 -16.53
CA PRO A 302 -23.16 -24.47 -17.55
C PRO A 302 -24.36 -24.69 -18.47
N VAL A 303 -25.21 -23.68 -18.57
CA VAL A 303 -26.24 -23.60 -19.60
C VAL A 303 -25.51 -23.54 -20.94
N GLU A 304 -25.72 -24.52 -21.81
CA GLU A 304 -25.28 -24.42 -23.20
C GLU A 304 -25.95 -23.20 -23.83
N ASP A 305 -25.15 -22.19 -24.15
CA ASP A 305 -25.58 -21.11 -25.03
C ASP A 305 -25.91 -21.73 -26.39
N VAL A 306 -27.21 -21.71 -26.72
CA VAL A 306 -27.69 -22.03 -28.06
C VAL A 306 -27.01 -21.06 -29.01
N ALA A 307 -26.07 -21.59 -29.78
CA ALA A 307 -25.35 -20.89 -30.84
C ALA A 307 -26.33 -20.02 -31.63
N SER A 308 -26.13 -18.70 -31.53
CA SER A 308 -26.73 -17.68 -32.37
C SER A 308 -26.60 -18.11 -33.82
N GLY A 309 -27.73 -18.56 -34.39
CA GLY A 309 -27.84 -19.02 -35.75
C GLY A 309 -27.46 -17.90 -36.72
N GLY A 310 -26.21 -17.93 -37.18
CA GLY A 310 -25.72 -17.09 -38.26
C GLY A 310 -26.55 -17.25 -39.54
N LEU A 311 -26.54 -16.20 -40.35
CA LEU A 311 -27.39 -15.87 -41.50
C LEU A 311 -27.48 -16.90 -42.66
N LEU A 312 -27.10 -18.15 -42.47
CA LEU A 312 -27.13 -19.20 -43.50
C LEU A 312 -28.25 -20.24 -43.31
N ALA A 313 -28.99 -20.24 -42.20
CA ALA A 313 -30.08 -21.19 -41.95
C ALA A 313 -31.46 -20.78 -42.52
N ARG A 314 -31.54 -19.77 -43.39
CA ARG A 314 -32.82 -19.27 -43.97
C ARG A 314 -32.97 -19.46 -45.48
N ALA A 315 -32.31 -20.47 -46.07
CA ALA A 315 -32.45 -20.79 -47.49
C ALA A 315 -33.16 -22.11 -47.82
N GLU A 316 -33.50 -22.97 -46.84
CA GLU A 316 -34.09 -24.30 -47.13
C GLU A 316 -35.49 -24.58 -46.55
N ALA A 317 -36.22 -23.54 -46.13
CA ALA A 317 -37.63 -23.66 -45.72
C ALA A 317 -38.60 -23.05 -46.76
N LYS A 318 -38.33 -23.24 -48.05
CA LYS A 318 -39.27 -22.81 -49.12
C LYS A 318 -39.22 -23.68 -50.38
N ILE A 319 -39.13 -25.00 -50.24
CA ILE A 319 -39.45 -25.97 -51.30
C ILE A 319 -40.15 -27.16 -50.63
N GLY A 320 -41.48 -27.12 -50.59
CA GLY A 320 -42.25 -28.18 -49.95
C GLY A 320 -43.72 -27.87 -49.63
N GLN A 321 -44.34 -26.89 -50.30
CA GLN A 321 -45.80 -26.78 -50.39
C GLN A 321 -46.18 -26.17 -51.75
N SER A 322 -46.31 -27.04 -52.75
CA SER A 322 -47.31 -26.99 -53.83
C SER A 322 -47.48 -28.39 -54.39
#